data_AF-K1SPD0-F1
#
_entry.id   AF-K1SPD0-F1
#
_cell.length_a   1.000
_cell.length_b   1.000
_cell.length_c   1.000
_cell.angle_alpha   90.00
_cell.angle_beta   90.00
_cell.angle_gamma   90.00
#
_symmetry.space_group_name_H-M   'P 1'
#
loop_
_entity.id
_entity.type
_entity.pdbx_description
1 polymer ?
#
loop_
_entity_poly.entity_id
_entity_poly.type
_entity_poly.pdbx_seq_one_letter_code
_entity_poly.pdbx_strand_id
1 'polypeptide(L)'
;NADGYKTEITLTSGELKELANKFDSSINLSGSAKDWVKVTKHDGAISTGVGYVETVNVGGKEISGYKFACELLENKIPSYCFAVSYASSGDTFKITSYGSGFGVGMSLAGANKMAADGSTYAQILAKYYPGTNLS
;
A
#
# COMPACT_ATOMS: atom_id res chain seq x y z
N ASN A 1 0.11 13.26 16.32
CA ASN A 1 -0.94 12.85 15.38
C ASN A 1 -0.93 13.81 14.21
N ALA A 2 -0.35 13.41 13.09
CA ALA A 2 -0.40 14.20 11.87
C ALA A 2 -1.65 13.76 11.09
N ASP A 3 -2.59 14.69 10.92
CA ASP A 3 -3.76 14.50 10.06
C ASP A 3 -3.27 14.09 8.66
N GLY A 4 -3.70 12.90 8.19
CA GLY A 4 -3.28 12.33 6.89
C GLY A 4 -2.34 11.12 6.95
N TYR A 5 -1.92 10.65 8.13
CA TYR A 5 -1.09 9.44 8.25
C TYR A 5 -1.85 8.12 8.03
N LYS A 6 -3.16 8.11 8.20
CA LYS A 6 -4.00 6.90 8.12
C LYS A 6 -5.16 7.12 7.16
N THR A 7 -5.34 6.21 6.21
CA THR A 7 -6.46 6.19 5.27
C THR A 7 -7.20 4.87 5.39
N GLU A 8 -8.51 4.93 5.58
CA GLU A 8 -9.37 3.74 5.64
C GLU A 8 -10.34 3.78 4.47
N ILE A 9 -10.41 2.68 3.73
CA ILE A 9 -11.45 2.45 2.73
C ILE A 9 -12.20 1.17 3.07
N THR A 10 -13.46 1.11 2.66
CA THR A 10 -14.29 -0.08 2.76
C THR A 10 -14.77 -0.43 1.36
N LEU A 11 -14.61 -1.69 0.98
CA LEU A 11 -15.13 -2.26 -0.26
C LEU A 11 -16.08 -3.40 0.08
N THR A 12 -17.21 -3.48 -0.58
CA THR A 12 -18.01 -4.70 -0.61
C THR A 12 -17.27 -5.81 -1.34
N SER A 13 -17.65 -7.06 -1.10
CA SER A 13 -17.13 -8.20 -1.85
C SER A 13 -17.35 -8.04 -3.36
N GLY A 14 -18.49 -7.49 -3.77
CA GLY A 14 -18.82 -7.18 -5.16
C GLY A 14 -17.84 -6.19 -5.79
N GLU A 15 -17.62 -5.04 -5.15
CA GLU A 15 -16.68 -4.03 -5.64
C GLU A 15 -15.24 -4.56 -5.74
N LEU A 16 -14.78 -5.29 -4.73
CA LEU A 16 -13.45 -5.92 -4.77
C LEU A 16 -13.35 -6.91 -5.93
N LYS A 17 -14.43 -7.64 -6.21
CA LYS A 17 -14.49 -8.63 -7.29
C LYS A 17 -14.44 -7.98 -8.67
N GLU A 18 -15.14 -6.87 -8.85
CA GLU A 18 -15.07 -6.08 -10.08
C GLU A 18 -13.66 -5.53 -10.33
N LEU A 19 -13.04 -4.96 -9.29
CA LEU A 19 -11.66 -4.46 -9.34
C LEU A 19 -10.66 -5.58 -9.67
N ALA A 20 -10.76 -6.73 -9.00
CA ALA A 20 -9.89 -7.87 -9.25
C ALA A 20 -10.05 -8.43 -10.67
N ASN A 21 -11.29 -8.54 -11.17
CA ASN A 21 -11.55 -9.00 -12.55
C ASN A 21 -10.99 -8.04 -13.60
N LYS A 22 -11.06 -6.72 -13.34
CA LYS A 22 -10.49 -5.69 -14.22
C LYS A 22 -8.96 -5.74 -14.23
N PHE A 23 -8.35 -5.99 -13.07
CA PHE A 23 -6.91 -6.12 -12.93
C PHE A 23 -6.38 -7.40 -13.60
N ASP A 24 -6.99 -8.55 -13.30
CA ASP A 24 -6.63 -9.84 -13.86
C ASP A 24 -7.83 -10.80 -13.80
N SER A 25 -8.46 -11.02 -14.95
CA SER A 25 -9.64 -11.89 -15.10
C SER A 25 -9.43 -13.36 -14.73
N SER A 26 -8.19 -13.79 -14.48
CA SER A 26 -7.89 -15.15 -14.02
C SER A 26 -7.73 -15.28 -12.51
N ILE A 27 -7.91 -14.20 -11.74
CA ILE A 27 -8.09 -14.26 -10.29
C ILE A 27 -9.43 -14.92 -9.98
N ASN A 28 -9.43 -15.96 -9.15
CA ASN A 28 -10.64 -16.69 -8.79
C ASN A 28 -11.15 -16.28 -7.40
N LEU A 29 -12.14 -15.38 -7.37
CA LEU A 29 -12.82 -14.96 -6.15
C LEU A 29 -14.14 -15.73 -5.96
N SER A 30 -14.03 -17.04 -5.82
CA SER A 30 -15.16 -17.93 -5.49
C SER A 30 -15.12 -18.37 -4.02
N GLY A 31 -16.23 -18.91 -3.51
CA GLY A 31 -16.31 -19.33 -2.11
C GLY A 31 -16.46 -18.17 -1.12
N SER A 32 -15.93 -18.34 0.10
CA SER A 32 -16.10 -17.37 1.18
C SER A 32 -15.21 -16.15 0.98
N ALA A 33 -15.82 -14.96 0.94
CA ALA A 33 -15.09 -13.70 0.73
C ALA A 33 -13.99 -13.44 1.77
N LYS A 34 -14.15 -13.92 3.01
CA LYS A 34 -13.13 -13.79 4.06
C LYS A 34 -11.76 -14.35 3.67
N ASP A 35 -11.72 -15.32 2.75
CA ASP A 35 -10.51 -16.03 2.33
C ASP A 35 -9.92 -15.46 1.02
N TRP A 36 -10.57 -14.47 0.41
CA TRP A 36 -10.18 -13.93 -0.88
C TRP A 36 -8.90 -13.10 -0.85
N VAL A 37 -8.66 -12.36 0.22
CA VAL A 37 -7.50 -11.46 0.33
C VAL A 37 -6.76 -11.75 1.62
N LYS A 38 -5.48 -12.08 1.50
CA LYS A 38 -4.61 -12.32 2.65
C LYS A 38 -3.24 -11.70 2.40
N VAL A 39 -2.83 -10.79 3.28
CA VAL A 39 -1.43 -10.36 3.33
C VAL A 39 -0.60 -11.54 3.83
N THR A 40 0.34 -12.01 3.02
CA THR A 40 1.18 -13.18 3.33
C THR A 40 2.59 -12.79 3.77
N LYS A 41 3.07 -11.62 3.34
CA LYS A 41 4.38 -11.09 3.74
C LYS A 41 4.37 -9.57 3.81
N HIS A 42 4.87 -9.02 4.91
CA HIS A 42 5.03 -7.59 5.13
C HIS A 42 6.17 -7.34 6.13
N ASP A 43 6.69 -6.12 6.17
CA ASP A 43 7.61 -5.69 7.24
C ASP A 43 6.88 -5.27 8.52
N GLY A 44 7.61 -4.90 9.57
CA GLY A 44 7.03 -4.46 10.84
C GLY A 44 6.88 -2.94 11.00
N ALA A 45 6.78 -2.16 9.92
CA ALA A 45 6.94 -0.70 9.99
C ALA A 45 5.90 0.03 10.87
N ILE A 46 4.70 -0.54 11.04
CA ILE A 46 3.65 0.02 11.91
C ILE A 46 3.53 -0.78 13.20
N SER A 47 3.46 -2.12 13.08
CA SER A 47 3.43 -3.06 14.20
C SER A 47 3.89 -4.45 13.74
N THR A 48 3.94 -5.43 14.64
CA THR A 48 4.30 -6.82 14.31
C THR A 48 3.39 -7.47 13.27
N GLY A 49 2.18 -6.94 13.03
CA GLY A 49 1.22 -7.45 12.05
C GLY A 49 0.85 -6.46 10.94
N VAL A 50 1.52 -5.29 10.87
CA VAL A 50 1.20 -4.24 9.88
C VAL A 50 2.46 -3.54 9.44
N GLY A 51 2.65 -3.44 8.13
CA GLY A 51 3.78 -2.73 7.53
C GLY A 51 3.68 -2.69 6.01
N TYR A 52 4.79 -2.37 5.36
CA TYR A 52 4.90 -2.37 3.91
C TYR A 52 4.72 -3.80 3.39
N VAL A 53 3.69 -3.99 2.58
CA VAL A 53 3.28 -5.31 2.11
C VAL A 53 4.15 -5.73 0.94
N GLU A 54 4.90 -6.81 1.15
CA GLU A 54 5.69 -7.46 0.10
C GLU A 54 4.82 -8.36 -0.77
N THR A 55 3.90 -9.11 -0.16
CA THR A 55 3.08 -10.11 -0.86
C THR A 55 1.66 -10.18 -0.31
N VAL A 56 0.69 -10.19 -1.22
CA VAL A 56 -0.73 -10.44 -0.97
C VAL A 56 -1.19 -11.60 -1.83
N ASN A 57 -1.88 -12.56 -1.22
CA ASN A 57 -2.69 -13.52 -1.94
C ASN A 57 -4.07 -12.92 -2.23
N VAL A 58 -4.46 -12.89 -3.50
CA VAL A 58 -5.79 -12.49 -3.96
C VAL A 58 -6.37 -13.63 -4.80
N GLY A 59 -7.41 -14.31 -4.32
CA GLY A 59 -8.09 -15.38 -5.04
C GLY A 59 -7.16 -16.50 -5.52
N GLY A 60 -6.14 -16.85 -4.71
CA GLY A 60 -5.14 -17.86 -5.03
C GLY A 60 -3.91 -17.35 -5.79
N LYS A 61 -3.88 -16.08 -6.24
CA LYS A 61 -2.71 -15.49 -6.89
C LYS A 61 -1.90 -14.63 -5.93
N GLU A 62 -0.58 -14.77 -5.98
CA GLU A 62 0.32 -13.89 -5.24
C GLU A 62 0.73 -12.69 -6.09
N ILE A 63 0.51 -11.49 -5.56
CA ILE A 63 0.94 -10.22 -6.15
C ILE A 63 1.65 -9.36 -5.10
N SER A 64 2.40 -8.35 -5.53
CA SER A 64 3.05 -7.42 -4.60
C SER A 64 2.02 -6.48 -3.97
N GLY A 65 2.34 -5.94 -2.78
CA GLY A 65 1.52 -4.90 -2.15
C GLY A 65 1.39 -3.65 -3.03
N TYR A 66 2.43 -3.32 -3.80
CA TYR A 66 2.38 -2.24 -4.81
C TYR A 66 1.31 -2.51 -5.87
N LYS A 67 1.32 -3.70 -6.50
CA LYS A 67 0.31 -4.06 -7.50
C LYS A 67 -1.10 -4.04 -6.91
N PHE A 68 -1.25 -4.54 -5.68
CA PHE A 68 -2.52 -4.50 -4.98
C PHE A 68 -3.02 -3.06 -4.77
N ALA A 69 -2.17 -2.16 -4.25
CA ALA A 69 -2.53 -0.78 -3.96
C ALA A 69 -2.74 0.08 -5.21
N CYS A 70 -1.82 0.01 -6.18
CA CYS A 70 -1.79 0.90 -7.33
C CYS A 70 -2.67 0.42 -8.48
N GLU A 71 -2.61 -0.88 -8.79
CA GLU A 71 -3.20 -1.44 -10.01
C GLU A 71 -4.55 -2.07 -9.69
N LEU A 72 -4.62 -2.99 -8.72
CA LEU A 72 -5.88 -3.67 -8.37
C LEU A 72 -6.87 -2.72 -7.70
N LEU A 73 -6.43 -1.97 -6.69
CA LEU A 73 -7.27 -0.98 -6.01
C LEU A 73 -7.33 0.37 -6.73
N GLU A 74 -6.73 0.51 -7.92
CA GLU A 74 -6.73 1.75 -8.71
C GLU A 74 -6.31 3.00 -7.90
N ASN A 75 -5.27 2.88 -7.08
CA ASN A 75 -4.78 3.95 -6.20
C ASN A 75 -5.81 4.48 -5.19
N LYS A 76 -6.85 3.69 -4.83
CA LYS A 76 -7.79 4.05 -3.75
C LYS A 76 -7.13 4.17 -2.37
N ILE A 77 -5.93 3.61 -2.19
CA ILE A 77 -5.09 3.80 -1.00
C ILE A 77 -3.76 4.48 -1.35
N PRO A 78 -3.24 5.37 -0.49
CA PRO A 78 -2.09 6.21 -0.81
C PRO A 78 -0.73 5.52 -0.61
N SER A 79 -0.71 4.29 -0.10
CA SER A 79 0.51 3.56 0.27
C SER A 79 0.25 2.04 0.22
N TYR A 80 1.32 1.27 -0.01
CA TYR A 80 1.29 -0.19 0.08
C TYR A 80 1.68 -0.70 1.49
N CYS A 81 1.79 0.21 2.46
CA CYS A 81 1.79 -0.12 3.88
C CYS A 81 0.36 -0.21 4.39
N PHE A 82 -0.23 -1.40 4.38
CA PHE A 82 -1.63 -1.59 4.75
C PHE A 82 -1.92 -2.88 5.50
N ALA A 83 -3.08 -2.90 6.14
CA ALA A 83 -3.73 -4.10 6.67
C ALA A 83 -5.10 -4.27 6.00
N VAL A 84 -5.52 -5.53 5.85
CA VAL A 84 -6.85 -5.90 5.34
C VAL A 84 -7.57 -6.70 6.40
N SER A 85 -8.84 -6.37 6.66
CA SER A 85 -9.73 -7.18 7.47
C SER A 85 -11.08 -7.35 6.77
N TYR A 86 -11.76 -8.46 7.06
CA TYR A 86 -13.08 -8.77 6.50
C TYR A 86 -14.14 -8.75 7.60
N ALA A 87 -15.29 -8.14 7.32
CA ALA A 87 -16.42 -8.03 8.23
C ALA A 87 -17.64 -8.77 7.66
N SER A 88 -17.96 -9.94 8.21
CA SER A 88 -19.06 -10.80 7.73
C SER A 88 -20.45 -10.15 7.79
N SER A 89 -20.69 -9.24 8.73
CA SER A 89 -22.00 -8.61 8.93
C SER A 89 -22.40 -7.66 7.79
N GLY A 90 -21.43 -7.20 7.00
CA GLY A 90 -21.65 -6.31 5.85
C GLY A 90 -21.09 -6.85 4.54
N ASP A 91 -20.48 -8.05 4.55
CA ASP A 91 -19.74 -8.60 3.40
C ASP A 91 -18.73 -7.59 2.82
N THR A 92 -17.93 -7.00 3.71
CA THR A 92 -17.01 -5.92 3.36
C THR A 92 -15.57 -6.21 3.77
N PHE A 93 -14.65 -5.68 2.97
CA PHE A 93 -13.22 -5.58 3.24
C PHE A 93 -12.91 -4.17 3.71
N LYS A 94 -12.35 -4.06 4.91
CA LYS A 94 -11.76 -2.82 5.42
C LYS A 94 -10.26 -2.84 5.13
N ILE A 95 -9.80 -1.90 4.32
CA ILE A 95 -8.38 -1.71 4.04
C ILE A 95 -7.92 -0.45 4.76
N THR A 96 -6.91 -0.61 5.60
CA THR A 96 -6.30 0.49 6.37
C THR A 96 -4.88 0.70 5.89
N SER A 97 -4.63 1.81 5.22
CA SER A 97 -3.32 2.21 4.70
C SER A 97 -2.68 3.27 5.59
N TYR A 98 -1.35 3.23 5.66
CA TYR A 98 -0.53 4.13 6.47
C TYR A 98 0.52 4.84 5.63
N GLY A 99 0.69 6.14 5.87
CA GLY A 99 1.56 7.01 5.11
C GLY A 99 1.01 7.36 3.72
N SER A 100 1.82 8.10 2.96
CA SER A 100 1.54 8.52 1.59
C SER A 100 2.79 8.35 0.75
N GLY A 101 2.65 7.68 -0.40
CA GLY A 101 3.72 7.39 -1.34
C GLY A 101 4.09 5.91 -1.41
N PHE A 102 4.58 5.48 -2.57
CA PHE A 102 4.93 4.09 -2.86
C PHE A 102 6.37 3.74 -2.49
N GLY A 103 6.99 4.48 -1.57
CA GLY A 103 8.29 4.12 -0.98
C GLY A 103 9.46 4.07 -1.98
N VAL A 104 9.27 4.60 -3.19
CA VAL A 104 10.29 4.70 -4.23
C VAL A 104 10.66 6.17 -4.40
N GLY A 105 11.97 6.46 -4.40
CA GLY A 105 12.51 7.80 -4.58
C GLY A 105 12.69 8.56 -3.26
N MET A 106 12.21 9.79 -3.21
CA MET A 106 12.45 10.70 -2.09
C MET A 106 11.34 10.64 -1.04
N SER A 107 11.73 10.41 0.22
CA SER A 107 10.85 10.69 1.36
C SER A 107 10.82 12.19 1.63
N LEU A 108 9.68 12.84 1.40
CA LEU A 108 9.52 14.27 1.69
C LEU A 108 9.72 14.60 3.17
N ALA A 109 9.26 13.72 4.06
CA ALA A 109 9.48 13.89 5.50
C ALA A 109 10.98 13.84 5.85
N GLY A 110 11.72 12.89 5.26
CA GLY A 110 13.17 12.80 5.44
C GLY A 110 13.90 13.97 4.79
N ALA A 111 13.47 14.41 3.61
CA ALA A 111 14.00 15.61 2.94
C ALA A 111 13.79 16.88 3.79
N ASN A 112 12.59 17.07 4.35
CA ASN A 112 12.29 18.20 5.24
C ASN A 112 13.16 18.18 6.50
N LYS A 113 13.38 17.00 7.09
CA LYS A 113 14.28 16.86 8.23
C LYS A 113 15.72 17.21 7.86
N MET A 114 16.22 16.68 6.75
CA MET A 114 17.56 17.01 6.26
C MET A 114 17.72 18.52 5.98
N ALA A 115 16.70 19.17 5.42
CA ALA A 115 16.68 20.61 5.21
C ALA A 115 16.69 21.39 6.54
N ALA A 116 15.89 20.96 7.52
CA ALA A 116 15.89 21.54 8.86
C ALA A 116 17.24 21.38 9.58
N ASP A 117 17.96 20.29 9.29
CA ASP A 117 19.33 20.02 9.77
C ASP A 117 20.42 20.74 8.92
N GLY A 118 20.01 21.61 7.98
CA GLY A 118 20.91 22.47 7.18
C GLY A 118 21.42 21.87 5.87
N SER A 119 20.93 20.70 5.46
CA SER A 119 21.31 20.11 4.16
C SER A 119 20.75 20.94 3.01
N THR A 120 21.57 21.15 1.99
CA THR A 120 21.15 21.77 0.72
C THR A 120 20.30 20.81 -0.10
N TYR A 121 19.52 21.35 -1.06
CA TYR A 121 18.72 20.53 -1.97
C TYR A 121 19.55 19.49 -2.74
N ALA A 122 20.80 19.83 -3.10
CA ALA A 122 21.72 18.93 -3.80
C ALA A 122 22.13 17.74 -2.92
N GLN A 123 22.41 17.96 -1.63
CA GLN A 123 22.75 16.90 -0.68
C GLN A 123 21.55 15.99 -0.39
N ILE A 124 20.35 16.58 -0.32
CA ILE A 124 19.10 15.83 -0.16
C ILE A 124 18.88 14.94 -1.40
N LEU A 125 18.98 15.47 -2.61
CA LEU A 125 18.82 14.69 -3.84
C LEU A 125 19.86 13.58 -3.96
N ALA A 126 21.13 13.86 -3.67
CA ALA A 126 22.20 12.86 -3.72
C ALA A 126 21.97 11.67 -2.75
N LYS A 127 21.27 11.91 -1.62
CA LYS A 127 20.91 10.85 -0.67
C LYS A 127 19.84 9.90 -1.22
N TYR A 128 18.84 10.42 -1.92
CA TYR A 128 17.72 9.63 -2.46
C TYR A 128 17.97 9.12 -3.89
N TYR A 129 18.84 9.78 -4.64
CA TYR A 129 19.18 9.49 -6.02
C TYR A 129 20.71 9.50 -6.20
N PRO A 130 21.43 8.50 -5.67
CA PRO A 130 22.88 8.43 -5.80
C PRO A 130 23.29 8.31 -7.28
N GLY A 131 24.24 9.14 -7.71
CA GLY A 131 24.72 9.17 -9.09
C GLY A 131 23.95 10.08 -10.04
N THR A 132 22.94 10.83 -9.57
CA THR A 132 22.26 11.85 -10.38
C THR A 132 23.11 13.11 -10.52
N ASN A 133 23.10 13.71 -11.71
CA ASN A 133 23.70 15.01 -11.98
C ASN A 133 22.63 16.10 -12.00
N LEU A 134 22.95 17.26 -11.44
CA LEU A 134 22.13 18.47 -11.50
C LEU A 134 22.61 19.31 -12.68
N SER A 135 21.69 19.76 -13.54
CA SER A 135 21.97 20.56 -14.74
C SER A 135 21.05 21.77 -14.81
#